data_AF-H2ZSC0-F1
#
_entry.id   AF-H2ZSC0-F1
#
_cell.length_a   1.000
_cell.length_b   1.000
_cell.length_c   1.000
_cell.angle_alpha   90.00
_cell.angle_beta   90.00
_cell.angle_gamma   90.00
#
_symmetry.space_group_name_H-M   'P 1'
#
loop_
_entity.id
_entity.type
_entity.pdbx_description
1 polymer ?
#
loop_
_entity_poly.entity_id
_entity_poly.type
_entity_poly.pdbx_seq_one_letter_code
_entity_poly.pdbx_strand_id
1 'polypeptide(L)'
;RRPKEPPLDKGWLPWLGHVLEFRRDTARFLKGMQRKHGDIFTVQIAGYYFTFLMDPLSFGAVVKEARSKLDFNKFARELVVRVFGYHAMENEHKHLQATSTKHLMGDGLVVMTQAMMENLQNLMLHELEIECGVKAWKQEGLFYFSYNIVFRAGYLALFGNEPIKDRVHSEELFHEFRKYDRLFPRLAYAVLPPKDKLEAERLKRLFWNMVS
;
A
#
# COMPACT_ATOMS: atom_id res chain seq x y z
N ARG A 1 -31.77 -2.91 -10.74
CA ARG A 1 -31.61 -4.19 -10.03
C ARG A 1 -32.39 -5.24 -10.81
N ARG A 2 -31.71 -6.24 -11.36
CA ARG A 2 -32.29 -7.41 -12.01
C ARG A 2 -32.71 -8.45 -10.96
N PRO A 3 -33.53 -9.45 -11.33
CA PRO A 3 -33.86 -10.55 -10.43
C PRO A 3 -32.60 -11.21 -9.85
N LYS A 4 -32.63 -11.55 -8.56
CA LYS A 4 -31.53 -12.19 -7.80
C LYS A 4 -30.24 -11.36 -7.64
N GLU A 5 -30.17 -10.12 -8.14
CA GLU A 5 -29.06 -9.22 -7.79
C GLU A 5 -29.15 -8.80 -6.31
N PRO A 6 -28.01 -8.52 -5.66
CA PRO A 6 -27.97 -7.95 -4.32
C PRO A 6 -28.80 -6.65 -4.20
N PRO A 7 -29.17 -6.25 -2.97
CA PRO A 7 -29.72 -4.92 -2.71
C PRO A 7 -28.86 -3.83 -3.35
N LEU A 8 -29.48 -2.88 -4.06
CA LEU A 8 -28.78 -1.80 -4.76
C LEU A 8 -29.09 -0.46 -4.09
N ASP A 9 -28.06 0.22 -3.60
CA ASP A 9 -28.14 1.55 -2.99
C ASP A 9 -27.29 2.56 -3.79
N LYS A 10 -27.96 3.43 -4.56
CA LYS A 10 -27.29 4.41 -5.42
C LYS A 10 -26.86 5.67 -4.67
N GLY A 11 -27.31 5.87 -3.43
CA GLY A 11 -27.14 7.14 -2.73
C GLY A 11 -27.99 8.27 -3.34
N TRP A 12 -27.85 9.45 -2.75
CA TRP A 12 -28.66 10.63 -3.10
C TRP A 12 -28.03 11.50 -4.20
N LEU A 13 -26.70 11.47 -4.36
CA LEU A 13 -25.99 12.22 -5.39
C LEU A 13 -26.02 11.47 -6.73
N PRO A 14 -26.62 12.03 -7.78
CA PRO A 14 -26.61 11.41 -9.10
C PRO A 14 -25.19 11.15 -9.58
N TRP A 15 -24.96 9.97 -10.18
CA TRP A 15 -23.68 9.48 -10.70
C TRP A 15 -22.57 9.25 -9.64
N LEU A 16 -22.36 10.21 -8.72
CA LEU A 16 -21.35 10.13 -7.66
C LEU A 16 -21.69 9.07 -6.60
N GLY A 17 -22.98 8.90 -6.28
CA GLY A 17 -23.47 8.01 -5.23
C GLY A 17 -22.86 8.28 -3.86
N HIS A 18 -22.32 7.24 -3.22
CA HIS A 18 -21.81 7.27 -1.84
C HIS A 18 -20.34 7.67 -1.70
N VAL A 19 -19.73 8.24 -2.73
CA VAL A 19 -18.28 8.51 -2.77
C VAL A 19 -17.77 9.35 -1.60
N LEU A 20 -18.54 10.34 -1.14
CA LEU A 20 -18.13 11.23 -0.05
C LEU A 20 -18.11 10.53 1.31
N GLU A 21 -19.17 9.76 1.61
CA GLU A 21 -19.28 9.00 2.86
C GLU A 21 -18.25 7.87 2.91
N PHE A 22 -18.12 7.13 1.80
CA PHE A 22 -17.15 6.06 1.64
C PHE A 22 -15.71 6.56 1.85
N ARG A 23 -15.38 7.75 1.33
CA ARG A 23 -14.06 8.37 1.51
C ARG A 23 -13.81 8.85 2.93
N ARG A 24 -14.82 9.41 3.60
CA ARG A 24 -14.65 10.04 4.91
C ARG A 24 -14.31 9.01 5.99
N ASP A 25 -15.03 7.90 6.01
CA ASP A 25 -14.83 6.81 6.96
C ASP A 25 -15.39 5.51 6.35
N THR A 26 -14.55 4.81 5.59
CA THR A 26 -14.93 3.60 4.87
C THR A 26 -15.48 2.52 5.81
N ALA A 27 -14.85 2.35 6.98
CA ALA A 27 -15.26 1.33 7.94
C ALA A 27 -16.65 1.63 8.52
N ARG A 28 -16.92 2.89 8.90
CA ARG A 28 -18.23 3.30 9.39
C ARG A 28 -19.30 3.19 8.30
N PHE A 29 -18.98 3.61 7.08
CA PHE A 29 -19.88 3.51 5.95
C PHE A 29 -20.29 2.05 5.68
N LEU A 30 -19.31 1.14 5.57
CA LEU A 30 -19.58 -0.28 5.31
C LEU A 30 -20.36 -0.95 6.43
N LYS A 31 -20.06 -0.65 7.70
CA LYS A 31 -20.87 -1.13 8.85
C LYS A 31 -22.29 -0.59 8.80
N GLY A 32 -22.49 0.66 8.39
CA GLY A 32 -23.81 1.25 8.19
C GLY A 32 -24.60 0.57 7.08
N MET A 33 -23.96 0.32 5.94
CA MET A 33 -24.57 -0.39 4.81
C MET A 33 -24.88 -1.86 5.14
N GLN A 34 -24.00 -2.54 5.87
CA GLN A 34 -24.24 -3.91 6.33
C GLN A 34 -25.46 -4.00 7.25
N ARG A 35 -25.60 -3.06 8.20
CA ARG A 35 -26.81 -2.98 9.05
C ARG A 35 -28.09 -2.73 8.26
N LYS A 36 -28.00 -1.98 7.15
CA LYS A 36 -29.15 -1.60 6.33
C LYS A 36 -29.56 -2.69 5.34
N HIS A 37 -28.60 -3.37 4.73
CA HIS A 37 -28.82 -4.24 3.56
C HIS A 37 -28.41 -5.70 3.79
N GLY A 38 -27.81 -6.03 4.94
CA GLY A 38 -27.29 -7.35 5.27
C GLY A 38 -25.86 -7.57 4.78
N ASP A 39 -25.46 -8.83 4.68
CA ASP A 39 -24.07 -9.22 4.41
C ASP A 39 -23.64 -9.14 2.94
N ILE A 40 -24.57 -8.83 2.03
CA ILE A 40 -24.24 -8.58 0.63
C ILE A 40 -25.06 -7.41 0.09
N PHE A 41 -24.40 -6.44 -0.52
CA PHE A 41 -25.06 -5.27 -1.08
C PHE A 41 -24.22 -4.60 -2.17
N THR A 42 -24.88 -3.90 -3.08
CA THR A 42 -24.26 -3.14 -4.15
C THR A 42 -24.47 -1.65 -3.91
N VAL A 43 -23.40 -0.86 -3.97
CA VAL A 43 -23.45 0.60 -3.85
C VAL A 43 -22.87 1.27 -5.09
N GLN A 44 -23.39 2.45 -5.43
CA GLN A 44 -22.79 3.30 -6.45
C GLN A 44 -21.72 4.20 -5.83
N ILE A 45 -20.50 4.18 -6.36
CA ILE A 45 -19.37 5.02 -5.93
C ILE A 45 -18.66 5.55 -7.19
N ALA A 46 -18.67 6.87 -7.38
CA ALA A 46 -17.97 7.55 -8.47
C ALA A 46 -18.28 6.98 -9.87
N GLY A 47 -19.56 6.74 -10.16
CA GLY A 47 -20.02 6.19 -11.45
C GLY A 47 -19.95 4.66 -11.56
N TYR A 48 -19.24 3.98 -10.67
CA TYR A 48 -19.13 2.51 -10.66
C TYR A 48 -20.08 1.88 -9.65
N TYR A 49 -20.41 0.60 -9.86
CA TYR A 49 -21.21 -0.21 -8.94
C TYR A 49 -20.32 -1.24 -8.27
N PHE A 50 -20.18 -1.15 -6.94
CA PHE A 50 -19.38 -2.06 -6.13
C PHE A 50 -20.29 -2.96 -5.31
N THR A 51 -20.16 -4.27 -5.48
CA THR A 51 -20.82 -5.25 -4.62
C THR A 51 -19.90 -5.64 -3.48
N PHE A 52 -20.29 -5.31 -2.26
CA PHE A 52 -19.60 -5.69 -1.03
C PHE A 52 -20.17 -7.00 -0.51
N LEU A 53 -19.27 -7.90 -0.14
CA LEU A 53 -19.56 -9.12 0.61
C LEU A 53 -18.94 -8.96 2.00
N MET A 54 -19.76 -9.06 3.03
CA MET A 54 -19.39 -8.83 4.43
C MET A 54 -19.46 -10.11 5.28
N ASP A 55 -20.02 -11.20 4.74
CA ASP A 55 -20.03 -12.51 5.39
C ASP A 55 -18.67 -13.23 5.17
N PRO A 56 -17.87 -13.44 6.23
CA PRO A 56 -16.57 -14.09 6.11
C PRO A 56 -16.67 -15.55 5.67
N LEU A 57 -17.79 -16.24 5.93
CA LEU A 57 -17.96 -17.66 5.54
C LEU A 57 -18.10 -17.81 4.03
N SER A 58 -18.59 -16.77 3.35
CA SER A 58 -18.77 -16.74 1.90
C SER A 58 -17.51 -16.36 1.11
N PHE A 59 -16.46 -15.83 1.77
CA PHE A 59 -15.25 -15.34 1.08
C PHE A 59 -14.54 -16.42 0.27
N GLY A 60 -14.48 -17.65 0.80
CA GLY A 60 -13.78 -18.76 0.15
C GLY A 60 -14.33 -19.09 -1.24
N ALA A 61 -15.64 -18.96 -1.44
CA ALA A 61 -16.28 -19.19 -2.73
C ALA A 61 -15.88 -18.11 -3.76
N VAL A 62 -15.80 -16.85 -3.34
CA VAL A 62 -15.45 -15.72 -4.22
C VAL A 62 -13.97 -15.71 -4.57
N VAL A 63 -13.08 -15.91 -3.60
CA VAL A 63 -11.63 -15.82 -3.80
C VAL A 63 -11.09 -16.98 -4.65
N LYS A 64 -11.74 -18.14 -4.63
CA LYS A 64 -11.35 -19.33 -5.41
C LYS A 64 -11.95 -19.37 -6.82
N GLU A 65 -12.84 -18.44 -7.17
CA GLU A 65 -13.51 -18.46 -8.47
C GLU A 65 -12.51 -18.26 -9.62
N ALA A 66 -12.84 -18.80 -10.79
CA ALA A 66 -11.99 -18.68 -11.97
C ALA A 66 -11.82 -17.20 -12.39
N ARG A 67 -10.61 -16.86 -12.85
CA ARG A 67 -10.27 -15.52 -13.36
C ARG A 67 -11.14 -15.06 -14.52
N SER A 68 -11.73 -15.99 -15.27
CA SER A 68 -12.68 -15.67 -16.35
C SER A 68 -13.96 -15.01 -15.84
N LYS A 69 -14.31 -15.18 -14.55
CA LYS A 69 -15.47 -14.55 -13.92
C LYS A 69 -15.07 -13.41 -12.99
N LEU A 70 -14.04 -13.60 -12.16
CA LEU A 70 -13.55 -12.60 -11.21
C LEU A 70 -12.06 -12.34 -11.43
N ASP A 71 -11.74 -11.22 -12.08
CA ASP A 71 -10.37 -10.87 -12.47
C ASP A 71 -9.81 -9.69 -11.65
N PHE A 72 -8.98 -10.01 -10.66
CA PHE A 72 -8.26 -9.02 -9.86
C PHE A 72 -7.16 -8.30 -10.65
N ASN A 73 -6.62 -8.89 -11.71
CA ASN A 73 -5.46 -8.33 -12.42
C ASN A 73 -5.82 -7.04 -13.17
N LYS A 74 -7.06 -6.91 -13.66
CA LYS A 74 -7.52 -5.67 -14.29
C LYS A 74 -7.47 -4.50 -13.32
N PHE A 75 -8.02 -4.71 -12.12
CA PHE A 75 -7.98 -3.70 -11.06
C PHE A 75 -6.54 -3.38 -10.63
N ALA A 76 -5.70 -4.40 -10.42
CA ALA A 76 -4.31 -4.22 -10.03
C ALA A 76 -3.50 -3.41 -11.07
N ARG A 77 -3.70 -3.67 -12.37
CA ARG A 77 -3.04 -2.91 -13.45
C ARG A 77 -3.44 -1.44 -13.43
N GLU A 78 -4.74 -1.14 -13.34
CA GLU A 78 -5.21 0.25 -13.26
C GLU A 78 -4.69 0.96 -12.01
N LEU A 79 -4.63 0.26 -10.88
CA LEU A 79 -4.10 0.80 -9.63
C LEU A 79 -2.60 1.10 -9.75
N VAL A 80 -1.80 0.19 -10.30
CA VAL A 80 -0.35 0.38 -10.46
C VAL A 80 -0.05 1.53 -11.42
N VAL A 81 -0.77 1.65 -12.54
CA VAL A 81 -0.61 2.79 -13.46
C VAL A 81 -0.95 4.09 -12.75
N ARG A 82 -2.08 4.15 -12.03
CA ARG A 82 -2.53 5.36 -11.35
C ARG A 82 -1.58 5.79 -10.24
N VAL A 83 -1.21 4.83 -9.40
CA VAL A 83 -0.41 5.08 -8.22
C VAL A 83 1.05 5.23 -8.62
N PHE A 84 1.66 4.24 -9.26
CA PHE A 84 3.11 4.27 -9.51
C PHE A 84 3.52 4.83 -10.87
N GLY A 85 2.58 5.12 -11.78
CA GLY A 85 2.90 5.60 -13.13
C GLY A 85 3.49 4.53 -14.05
N TYR A 86 3.46 3.27 -13.61
CA TYR A 86 4.13 2.14 -14.27
C TYR A 86 3.14 1.32 -15.10
N HIS A 87 3.50 1.01 -16.35
CA HIS A 87 2.75 0.12 -17.23
C HIS A 87 3.45 -1.22 -17.30
N ALA A 88 2.84 -2.23 -16.69
CA ALA A 88 3.42 -3.58 -16.68
C ALA A 88 3.47 -4.17 -18.10
N MET A 89 4.59 -4.81 -18.44
CA MET A 89 4.75 -5.54 -19.69
C MET A 89 3.97 -6.86 -19.67
N GLU A 90 3.72 -7.41 -20.87
CA GLU A 90 3.06 -8.72 -20.98
C GLU A 90 3.92 -9.81 -20.32
N ASN A 91 3.28 -10.69 -19.53
CA ASN A 91 3.92 -11.74 -18.70
C ASN A 91 4.78 -11.28 -17.51
N GLU A 92 4.96 -9.99 -17.25
CA GLU A 92 5.77 -9.51 -16.13
C GLU A 92 5.29 -10.01 -14.76
N HIS A 93 3.96 -10.13 -14.57
CA HIS A 93 3.41 -10.67 -13.33
C HIS A 93 3.90 -12.10 -13.01
N LYS A 94 4.14 -12.93 -14.04
CA LYS A 94 4.69 -14.28 -13.84
C LYS A 94 6.16 -14.22 -13.41
N HIS A 95 6.92 -13.29 -13.99
CA HIS A 95 8.31 -13.07 -13.62
C HIS A 95 8.43 -12.54 -12.19
N LEU A 96 7.63 -11.54 -11.83
CA LEU A 96 7.54 -11.02 -10.46
C LEU A 96 7.15 -12.10 -9.46
N GLN A 97 6.18 -12.95 -9.81
CA GLN A 97 5.79 -14.08 -8.95
C GLN A 97 6.95 -15.08 -8.77
N ALA A 98 7.62 -15.47 -9.85
CA ALA A 98 8.75 -16.40 -9.78
C ALA A 98 9.91 -15.84 -8.95
N THR A 99 10.29 -14.58 -9.17
CA THR A 99 11.34 -13.89 -8.41
C THR A 99 10.95 -13.73 -6.94
N SER A 100 9.70 -13.36 -6.65
CA SER A 100 9.19 -13.26 -5.28
C SER A 100 9.23 -14.61 -4.57
N THR A 101 8.78 -15.69 -5.21
CA THR A 101 8.84 -17.03 -4.63
C THR A 101 10.28 -17.48 -4.42
N LYS A 102 11.20 -17.16 -5.31
CA LYS A 102 12.62 -17.50 -5.17
C LYS A 102 13.28 -16.80 -3.98
N HIS A 103 13.01 -15.51 -3.78
CA HIS A 103 13.74 -14.67 -2.81
C HIS A 103 13.01 -14.44 -1.49
N LEU A 104 11.67 -14.54 -1.47
CA LEU A 104 10.83 -14.27 -0.30
C LEU A 104 10.17 -15.54 0.26
N MET A 105 10.60 -16.73 -0.18
CA MET A 105 10.19 -18.02 0.38
C MET A 105 11.39 -18.96 0.51
N GLY A 106 11.25 -20.01 1.33
CA GLY A 106 12.25 -21.06 1.51
C GLY A 106 13.63 -20.51 1.87
N ASP A 107 14.67 -21.04 1.24
CA ASP A 107 16.07 -20.68 1.52
C ASP A 107 16.38 -19.22 1.19
N GLY A 108 15.74 -18.64 0.16
CA GLY A 108 15.92 -17.23 -0.20
C GLY A 108 15.48 -16.29 0.91
N LEU A 109 14.39 -16.64 1.61
CA LEU A 109 13.89 -15.87 2.75
C LEU A 109 14.87 -15.87 3.93
N VAL A 110 15.65 -16.95 4.11
CA VAL A 110 16.65 -17.02 5.19
C VAL A 110 17.72 -15.95 4.98
N VAL A 111 18.23 -15.81 3.75
CA VAL A 111 19.21 -14.78 3.39
C VAL A 111 18.63 -13.38 3.62
N MET A 112 17.38 -13.14 3.17
CA MET A 112 16.70 -11.86 3.38
C MET A 112 16.48 -11.54 4.86
N THR A 113 16.15 -12.54 5.68
CA THR A 113 15.94 -12.39 7.12
C THR A 113 17.25 -12.01 7.82
N GLN A 114 18.36 -12.64 7.43
CA GLN A 114 19.68 -12.30 7.96
C GLN A 114 20.07 -10.87 7.61
N ALA A 115 19.93 -10.47 6.34
CA ALA A 115 20.22 -9.10 5.90
C ALA A 115 19.34 -8.06 6.62
N MET A 116 18.05 -8.36 6.84
CA MET A 116 17.16 -7.50 7.61
C MET A 116 17.61 -7.36 9.07
N MET A 117 18.00 -8.46 9.72
CA MET A 117 18.44 -8.45 11.11
C MET A 117 19.72 -7.64 11.31
N GLU A 118 20.71 -7.82 10.44
CA GLU A 118 21.96 -7.05 10.47
C GLU A 118 21.69 -5.55 10.32
N ASN A 119 20.82 -5.17 9.37
CA ASN A 119 20.46 -3.77 9.17
C ASN A 119 19.65 -3.18 10.33
N LEU A 120 18.75 -3.95 10.95
CA LEU A 120 18.04 -3.53 12.15
C LEU A 120 19.01 -3.26 13.30
N GLN A 121 19.94 -4.19 13.55
CA GLN A 121 20.96 -4.02 14.60
C GLN A 121 21.84 -2.80 14.32
N ASN A 122 22.32 -2.65 13.09
CA ASN A 122 23.14 -1.52 12.69
C ASN A 122 22.42 -0.17 12.89
N LEU A 123 21.13 -0.08 12.55
CA LEU A 123 20.38 1.17 12.68
C LEU A 123 20.01 1.47 14.13
N MET A 124 19.58 0.47 14.90
CA MET A 124 19.13 0.67 16.29
C MET A 124 20.29 0.87 17.27
N LEU A 125 21.41 0.16 17.08
CA LEU A 125 22.53 0.18 18.02
C LEU A 125 23.52 1.30 17.72
N HIS A 126 23.67 1.72 16.47
CA HIS A 126 24.69 2.71 16.13
C HIS A 126 24.28 4.16 16.48
N GLU A 127 22.99 4.49 16.57
CA GLU A 127 22.56 5.78 17.13
C GLU A 127 22.96 5.90 18.62
N LEU A 128 23.08 4.77 19.33
CA LEU A 128 23.54 4.73 20.73
C LEU A 128 25.07 4.89 20.87
N GLU A 129 25.84 4.68 19.80
CA GLU A 129 27.32 4.69 19.84
C GLU A 129 27.94 6.04 19.42
N ILE A 130 27.27 6.84 18.58
CA ILE A 130 27.79 8.14 18.08
C ILE A 130 27.68 9.25 19.14
N GLU A 131 26.70 9.21 20.04
CA GLU A 131 26.56 10.19 21.11
C GLU A 131 27.58 9.91 22.23
N CYS A 132 28.82 10.37 22.00
CA CYS A 132 29.91 10.34 22.97
C CYS A 132 29.46 10.79 24.38
N GLY A 133 29.43 9.84 25.30
CA GLY A 133 29.72 10.07 26.72
C GLY A 133 28.53 10.32 27.65
N VAL A 134 27.33 10.61 27.14
CA VAL A 134 26.12 10.69 27.97
C VAL A 134 24.97 10.02 27.23
N LYS A 135 24.47 8.89 27.76
CA LYS A 135 23.22 8.26 27.32
C LYS A 135 22.06 9.22 27.59
N ALA A 136 21.83 10.17 26.70
CA ALA A 136 20.70 11.08 26.79
C ALA A 136 19.44 10.35 26.30
N TRP A 137 18.33 10.55 27.00
CA TRP A 137 17.04 10.08 26.53
C TRP A 137 16.63 10.88 25.29
N LYS A 138 16.43 10.19 24.16
CA LYS A 138 15.86 10.77 22.93
C LYS A 138 14.34 10.64 22.97
N GLN A 139 13.63 11.74 22.78
CA GLN A 139 12.17 11.74 22.69
C GLN A 139 11.74 11.72 21.22
N GLU A 140 10.94 10.72 20.85
CA GLU A 140 10.40 10.60 19.49
C GLU A 140 9.00 9.96 19.50
N GLY A 141 8.23 10.16 18.42
CA GLY A 141 6.95 9.50 18.25
C GLY A 141 7.14 8.02 17.88
N LEU A 142 6.59 7.11 18.69
CA LEU A 142 6.76 5.65 18.51
C LEU A 142 6.49 5.18 17.07
N PHE A 143 5.42 5.66 16.44
CA PHE A 143 5.09 5.29 15.06
C PHE A 143 6.14 5.77 14.06
N TYR A 144 6.67 6.98 14.24
CA TYR A 144 7.71 7.51 13.38
C TYR A 144 8.99 6.68 13.53
N PHE A 145 9.42 6.45 14.77
CA PHE A 145 10.59 5.65 15.11
C PHE A 145 10.51 4.24 14.50
N SER A 146 9.42 3.50 14.78
CA SER A 146 9.27 2.14 14.27
C SER A 146 9.21 2.09 12.74
N TYR A 147 8.52 3.03 12.09
CA TYR A 147 8.43 3.07 10.63
C TYR A 147 9.80 3.39 10.02
N ASN A 148 10.50 4.39 10.55
CA ASN A 148 11.84 4.76 10.09
C ASN A 148 12.78 3.56 10.10
N ILE A 149 12.91 2.90 11.25
CA ILE A 149 13.82 1.77 11.43
C ILE A 149 13.46 0.60 10.50
N VAL A 150 12.19 0.19 10.45
CA VAL A 150 11.76 -0.94 9.61
C VAL A 150 11.89 -0.62 8.12
N PHE A 151 11.56 0.61 7.70
CA PHE A 151 11.70 1.03 6.30
C PHE A 151 13.15 1.02 5.86
N ARG A 152 14.04 1.66 6.62
CA ARG A 152 15.46 1.77 6.27
C ARG A 152 16.12 0.39 6.28
N ALA A 153 15.86 -0.43 7.31
CA ALA A 153 16.40 -1.78 7.35
C ALA A 153 15.91 -2.65 6.17
N GLY A 154 14.63 -2.55 5.81
CA GLY A 154 14.07 -3.27 4.67
C GLY A 154 14.60 -2.79 3.32
N TYR A 155 14.76 -1.48 3.15
CA TYR A 155 15.37 -0.89 1.96
C TYR A 155 16.79 -1.41 1.76
N LEU A 156 17.62 -1.33 2.80
CA LEU A 156 19.00 -1.79 2.82
C LEU A 156 19.11 -3.30 2.55
N ALA A 157 18.22 -4.10 3.13
CA ALA A 157 18.19 -5.54 2.89
C ALA A 157 17.80 -5.90 1.44
N LEU A 158 16.93 -5.11 0.79
CA LEU A 158 16.42 -5.38 -0.56
C LEU A 158 17.29 -4.78 -1.68
N PHE A 159 17.85 -3.60 -1.47
CA PHE A 159 18.57 -2.83 -2.50
C PHE A 159 20.09 -2.83 -2.31
N GLY A 160 20.60 -3.37 -1.20
CA GLY A 160 22.02 -3.47 -0.90
C GLY A 160 22.55 -2.35 0.00
N ASN A 161 23.81 -2.51 0.44
CA ASN A 161 24.48 -1.65 1.43
C ASN A 161 25.83 -1.08 0.94
N GLU A 162 25.99 0.24 0.98
CA GLU A 162 27.23 1.01 1.10
C GLU A 162 27.28 1.73 2.47
N PRO A 163 28.16 1.31 3.41
CA PRO A 163 28.00 1.53 4.86
C PRO A 163 27.92 2.99 5.35
N ILE A 164 28.43 3.97 4.59
CA ILE A 164 28.49 5.39 5.01
C ILE A 164 27.48 6.26 4.23
N LYS A 165 27.33 6.03 2.93
CA LYS A 165 26.41 6.81 2.09
C LYS A 165 24.95 6.41 2.33
N ASP A 166 24.72 5.16 2.67
CA ASP A 166 23.37 4.60 2.73
C ASP A 166 22.58 5.02 3.97
N ARG A 167 23.25 5.49 5.03
CA ARG A 167 22.55 5.88 6.26
C ARG A 167 21.85 7.23 6.10
N VAL A 168 22.56 8.21 5.57
CA VAL A 168 21.99 9.53 5.25
C VAL A 168 20.99 9.38 4.12
N HIS A 169 21.36 8.61 3.08
CA HIS A 169 20.49 8.38 1.94
C HIS A 169 19.19 7.66 2.30
N SER A 170 19.23 6.61 3.13
CA SER A 170 18.03 5.88 3.55
C SER A 170 17.10 6.72 4.44
N GLU A 171 17.65 7.63 5.26
CA GLU A 171 16.86 8.57 6.05
C GLU A 171 16.15 9.60 5.16
N GLU A 172 16.88 10.22 4.23
CA GLU A 172 16.32 11.15 3.24
C GLU A 172 15.24 10.47 2.37
N LEU A 173 15.52 9.24 1.93
CA LEU A 173 14.57 8.43 1.17
C LEU A 173 13.32 8.14 1.99
N PHE A 174 13.46 7.79 3.28
CA PHE A 174 12.33 7.60 4.17
C PHE A 174 11.47 8.86 4.31
N HIS A 175 12.10 10.03 4.45
CA HIS A 175 11.38 11.30 4.54
C HIS A 175 10.53 11.58 3.29
N GLU A 176 11.09 11.41 2.09
CA GLU A 176 10.33 11.57 0.85
C GLU A 176 9.27 10.48 0.70
N PHE A 177 9.58 9.24 1.08
CA PHE A 177 8.64 8.12 1.04
C PHE A 177 7.43 8.35 1.94
N ARG A 178 7.64 8.89 3.15
CA ARG A 178 6.55 9.23 4.07
C ARG A 178 5.65 10.33 3.54
N LYS A 179 6.17 11.29 2.75
CA LYS A 179 5.33 12.27 2.05
C LYS A 179 4.44 11.58 1.03
N TYR A 180 5.00 10.65 0.26
CA TYR A 180 4.27 9.91 -0.76
C TYR A 180 3.21 8.95 -0.16
N ASP A 181 3.57 8.17 0.86
CA ASP A 181 2.72 7.22 1.57
C ASP A 181 1.45 7.89 2.16
N ARG A 182 1.58 9.12 2.68
CA ARG A 182 0.44 9.92 3.15
C ARG A 182 -0.57 10.26 2.04
N LEU A 183 -0.10 10.37 0.80
CA LEU A 183 -0.95 10.66 -0.36
C LEU A 183 -1.57 9.37 -0.95
N PHE A 184 -0.96 8.21 -0.70
CA PHE A 184 -1.30 6.94 -1.33
C PHE A 184 -2.80 6.57 -1.25
N PRO A 185 -3.49 6.64 -0.10
CA PRO A 185 -4.91 6.27 -0.05
C PRO A 185 -5.77 7.13 -0.99
N ARG A 186 -5.48 8.44 -1.05
CA ARG A 186 -6.21 9.35 -1.93
C ARG A 186 -5.82 9.16 -3.40
N LEU A 187 -4.58 8.74 -3.69
CA LEU A 187 -4.10 8.40 -5.04
C LEU A 187 -4.83 7.16 -5.57
N ALA A 188 -4.92 6.11 -4.75
CA ALA A 188 -5.60 4.87 -5.09
C ALA A 188 -7.07 5.13 -5.50
N TYR A 189 -7.77 5.97 -4.74
CA TYR A 189 -9.16 6.34 -5.03
C TYR A 189 -9.33 7.45 -6.09
N ALA A 190 -8.25 7.96 -6.71
CA ALA A 190 -8.29 9.04 -7.70
C ALA A 190 -8.93 10.36 -7.20
N VAL A 191 -8.79 10.66 -5.90
CA VAL A 191 -9.42 11.83 -5.25
C VAL A 191 -8.40 12.86 -4.74
N LEU A 192 -7.18 12.85 -5.30
CA LEU A 192 -6.16 13.84 -4.95
C LEU A 192 -6.51 15.24 -5.45
N PRO A 193 -6.42 16.28 -4.60
CA PRO A 193 -6.42 17.66 -5.06
C PRO A 193 -5.27 17.94 -6.05
N PRO A 194 -5.40 18.95 -6.94
CA PRO A 194 -4.38 19.27 -7.94
C PRO A 194 -2.98 19.54 -7.36
N LYS A 195 -2.90 20.24 -6.21
CA LYS A 195 -1.62 20.51 -5.52
C LYS A 195 -0.93 19.24 -5.06
N ASP A 196 -1.67 18.36 -4.37
CA ASP A 196 -1.16 17.08 -3.92
C ASP A 196 -0.74 16.21 -5.12
N LYS A 197 -1.43 16.34 -6.27
CA LYS A 197 -1.13 15.56 -7.47
C LYS A 197 0.23 15.96 -8.06
N LEU A 198 0.52 17.26 -8.11
CA LEU A 198 1.84 17.77 -8.51
C LEU A 198 2.95 17.24 -7.61
N GLU A 199 2.71 17.22 -6.29
CA GLU A 199 3.67 16.70 -5.32
C GLU A 199 3.87 15.18 -5.48
N ALA A 200 2.79 14.42 -5.68
CA ALA A 200 2.89 12.99 -5.97
C ALA A 200 3.71 12.71 -7.24
N GLU A 201 3.51 13.46 -8.32
CA GLU A 201 4.28 13.30 -9.56
C GLU A 201 5.74 13.78 -9.43
N ARG A 202 6.02 14.75 -8.56
CA ARG A 202 7.40 15.13 -8.19
C ARG A 202 8.10 13.98 -7.46
N LEU A 203 7.42 13.40 -6.46
CA LEU A 203 7.93 12.29 -5.65
C LEU A 203 8.16 11.02 -6.47
N LYS A 204 7.24 10.66 -7.39
CA LYS A 204 7.44 9.53 -8.30
C LYS A 204 8.70 9.66 -9.14
N ARG A 205 8.91 10.83 -9.76
CA ARG A 205 10.11 11.11 -10.56
C ARG A 205 11.39 11.04 -9.71
N LEU A 206 11.32 11.54 -8.48
CA LEU A 206 12.42 11.43 -7.53
C LEU A 206 12.76 9.96 -7.24
N PHE A 207 11.77 9.11 -6.96
CA PHE A 207 12.04 7.70 -6.71
C PHE A 207 12.56 6.98 -7.95
N TRP A 208 11.99 7.22 -9.14
CA TRP A 208 12.50 6.62 -10.37
C TRP A 208 13.98 6.92 -10.60
N ASN A 209 14.45 8.13 -10.28
CA ASN A 209 15.87 8.47 -10.40
C ASN A 209 16.75 7.84 -9.31
N MET A 210 16.19 7.53 -8.14
CA MET A 210 16.96 6.97 -7.02
C MET A 210 17.13 5.45 -7.11
N VAL A 211 16.20 4.73 -7.75
CA VAL A 211 16.25 3.26 -7.88
C VAL A 211 16.57 2.75 -9.29
N SER A 212 16.89 3.65 -10.24
CA SER A 212 17.43 3.30 -11.56
C SER A 212 18.95 3.23 -11.51
#